data_AF-A0A6N7IKV5-F1
#
_entry.id   AF-A0A6N7IKV5-F1
#
_cell.length_a   1.000
_cell.length_b   1.000
_cell.length_c   1.000
_cell.angle_alpha   90.00
_cell.angle_beta   90.00
_cell.angle_gamma   90.00
#
_symmetry.space_group_name_H-M   'P 1'
#
loop_
_entity.id
_entity.type
_entity.pdbx_description
1 polymer ?
#
loop_
_entity_poly.entity_id
_entity_poly.type
_entity_poly.pdbx_seq_one_letter_code
_entity_poly.pdbx_strand_id
1 'polypeptide(L)' 'MRVDETGTHVALDVDGQPETVLRAEPSVVLGLASGMLMVEQVISAGDLRGDKQDLAAVFGPG' A
#
# COMPACT_ATOMS: atom_id res chain seq x y z
N MET A 1 6.21 -3.21 -13.69
CA MET A 1 7.40 -2.84 -12.90
C MET A 1 8.64 -3.20 -13.70
N ARG A 2 9.55 -2.26 -13.92
CA ARG A 2 10.84 -2.50 -14.59
C ARG A 2 11.94 -1.92 -13.71
N VAL A 3 13.00 -2.68 -13.50
CA VAL A 3 14.20 -2.18 -12.82
C VAL A 3 15.26 -2.02 -13.90
N ASP A 4 15.76 -0.79 -14.05
CA ASP A 4 16.87 -0.48 -14.96
C ASP A 4 17.96 0.30 -14.23
N GLU A 5 18.98 0.69 -14.99
CA GLU A 5 20.18 1.37 -14.52
C GLU A 5 19.92 2.72 -13.83
N THR A 6 18.72 3.29 -13.95
CA THR A 6 18.31 4.53 -13.27
C THR A 6 17.43 4.31 -12.04
N GLY A 7 17.04 3.06 -11.77
CA GLY A 7 16.25 2.67 -10.60
C GLY A 7 14.99 1.88 -10.95
N THR A 8 14.04 1.86 -10.01
CA THR A 8 12.77 1.15 -10.19
C THR A 8 11.77 2.07 -10.88
N HIS A 9 11.38 1.70 -12.10
CA HIS A 9 10.34 2.36 -12.86
C HIS A 9 9.00 1.64 -12.72
N VAL A 10 8.03 2.35 -12.17
CA VAL A 10 6.62 1.94 -12.12
C VAL A 10 5.83 2.88 -13.00
N ALA A 11 5.55 2.46 -14.24
CA ALA A 11 4.50 3.06 -15.04
C ALA A 11 3.16 2.51 -14.52
N LEU A 12 2.37 3.36 -13.87
CA LEU A 12 0.96 3.08 -13.64
C LEU A 12 0.23 3.35 -14.95
N ASP A 13 -0.38 2.31 -15.52
CA ASP A 13 -1.29 2.47 -16.64
C ASP A 13 -2.43 3.40 -16.19
N VAL A 14 -2.62 4.50 -16.93
CA VAL A 14 -3.47 5.62 -16.50
C VAL A 14 -4.96 5.23 -16.55
N ASP A 15 -5.29 4.18 -17.29
CA ASP A 15 -6.63 3.61 -17.40
C ASP A 15 -6.91 2.50 -16.34
N GLY A 16 -5.90 2.07 -15.57
CA GLY A 16 -5.98 0.94 -14.63
C GLY A 16 -5.58 1.30 -13.20
N GLN A 17 -5.90 2.52 -12.75
CA GLN A 17 -5.51 2.94 -11.42
C GLN A 17 -6.26 2.11 -10.34
N PRO A 18 -5.55 1.56 -9.33
CA PRO A 18 -6.19 0.75 -8.31
C PRO A 18 -7.29 1.52 -7.58
N GLU A 19 -8.42 0.85 -7.30
CA GLU A 19 -9.52 1.44 -6.54
C GLU A 19 -9.07 1.80 -5.12
N THR A 20 -8.16 1.02 -4.55
CA THR A 20 -7.55 1.25 -3.24
C THR A 20 -6.05 1.46 -3.34
N VAL A 21 -5.56 2.58 -2.79
CA VAL A 21 -4.15 2.97 -2.73
C VAL A 21 -3.85 3.51 -1.34
N LEU A 22 -2.93 2.85 -0.63
CA LEU A 22 -2.33 3.35 0.60
C LEU A 22 -0.98 4.02 0.28
N ARG A 23 -0.82 5.27 0.68
CA ARG A 23 0.45 6.01 0.63
C ARG A 23 0.92 6.26 2.05
N ALA A 24 2.10 5.74 2.40
CA ALA A 24 2.69 5.93 3.71
C ALA A 24 4.22 5.83 3.61
N GLU A 25 4.91 6.20 4.69
CA GLU A 25 6.35 5.98 4.81
C GLU A 25 6.70 4.51 4.63
N PRO A 26 7.85 4.16 4.02
CA PRO A 26 8.23 2.76 3.76
C PRO A 26 8.19 1.86 5.00
N SER A 27 8.59 2.38 6.15
CA SER A 27 8.56 1.66 7.44
C SER A 27 7.15 1.32 7.89
N VAL A 28 6.17 2.18 7.60
CA VAL A 28 4.75 1.98 7.91
C VAL A 28 4.17 0.88 7.02
N VAL A 29 4.47 0.90 5.72
CA VAL A 29 4.05 -0.15 4.77
C VAL A 29 4.62 -1.51 5.17
N LEU A 30 5.90 -1.56 5.53
CA LEU A 30 6.54 -2.80 6.00
C LEU A 30 5.94 -3.30 7.32
N GLY A 31 5.59 -2.39 8.24
CA GLY A 31 4.93 -2.74 9.49
C GLY A 31 3.53 -3.35 9.29
N LEU A 32 2.76 -2.86 8.31
CA LEU A 32 1.49 -3.48 7.94
C LEU A 32 1.72 -4.88 7.34
N ALA A 33 2.61 -4.99 6.36
CA ALA A 33 2.87 -6.24 5.66
C ALA A 33 3.42 -7.35 6.57
N SER A 34 4.11 -6.97 7.65
CA SER A 34 4.61 -7.92 8.65
C SER A 34 3.61 -8.26 9.75
N GLY A 35 2.44 -7.60 9.77
CA GLY A 35 1.44 -7.73 10.84
C GLY A 35 1.81 -7.03 12.15
N MET A 36 2.88 -6.21 12.15
CA MET A 36 3.27 -5.40 13.32
C MET A 36 2.38 -4.17 13.51
N LEU A 37 1.74 -3.70 12.44
CA LEU A 37 0.78 -2.60 12.45
C LEU A 37 -0.56 -3.06 11.92
N MET A 38 -1.63 -2.64 12.60
CA MET A 38 -3.00 -2.82 12.15
C MET A 38 -3.36 -1.81 11.05
N VAL A 39 -4.32 -2.15 10.20
CA VAL A 39 -4.84 -1.29 9.11
C VAL A 39 -5.17 0.12 9.61
N GLU A 40 -5.81 0.25 10.76
CA GLU A 40 -6.22 1.51 11.37
C GLU A 40 -5.01 2.39 11.78
N GLN A 41 -3.91 1.77 12.20
CA GLN A 41 -2.69 2.48 12.58
C GLN A 41 -1.98 3.04 11.35
N VAL A 42 -1.93 2.26 10.26
CA VAL A 42 -1.30 2.73 9.01
C VAL A 42 -2.13 3.74 8.24
N ILE A 43 -3.47 3.66 8.31
CA ILE A 43 -4.35 4.71 7.77
C ILE A 43 -4.13 6.02 8.54
N SER A 44 -3.99 5.95 9.87
CA SER A 44 -3.72 7.14 10.68
C SER A 44 -2.33 7.75 10.43
N ALA A 45 -1.38 6.93 9.97
CA ALA A 45 0.00 7.33 9.70
C ALA A 45 0.27 7.66 8.21
N GLY A 46 -0.76 7.59 7.36
CA GLY A 46 -0.62 7.77 5.91
C GLY A 46 -1.88 8.36 5.28
N ASP A 47 -2.02 8.15 3.98
CA ASP A 47 -3.16 8.57 3.18
C ASP A 47 -3.75 7.34 2.47
N LEU A 48 -5.04 7.10 2.71
CA LEU A 48 -5.79 6.03 2.07
C LEU A 48 -6.81 6.62 1.10
N ARG A 49 -6.66 6.29 -0.17
CA ARG A 49 -7.72 6.42 -1.17
C ARG A 49 -8.35 5.04 -1.38
N GLY A 50 -9.67 4.96 -1.41
CA GLY A 50 -10.42 3.71 -1.61
C GLY A 50 -11.03 3.17 -0.32
N ASP A 51 -11.25 1.85 -0.27
CA ASP A 51 -11.89 1.18 0.87
C ASP A 51 -10.84 0.52 1.79
N LYS A 52 -10.95 0.78 3.09
CA LYS A 52 -10.11 0.12 4.10
C LYS A 52 -10.36 -1.38 4.20
N GLN A 53 -11.53 -1.85 3.78
CA GLN A 53 -11.85 -3.28 3.77
C GLN A 53 -10.96 -4.05 2.79
N ASP A 54 -10.48 -3.42 1.72
CA ASP A 54 -9.54 -4.04 0.79
C ASP A 54 -8.19 -4.31 1.47
N LEU A 55 -7.73 -3.36 2.32
CA LEU A 55 -6.54 -3.57 3.13
C LEU A 55 -6.77 -4.66 4.18
N ALA A 56 -7.92 -4.67 4.84
CA ALA A 56 -8.26 -5.69 5.83
C ALA A 56 -8.39 -7.10 5.21
N ALA A 57 -8.86 -7.20 3.97
CA ALA A 57 -8.94 -8.47 3.25
C ALA A 57 -7.56 -9.03 2.89
N VAL A 58 -6.58 -8.17 2.61
CA VAL A 58 -5.21 -8.57 2.22
C VAL A 58 -4.30 -8.78 3.44
N PHE A 59 -4.42 -7.93 4.46
CA PHE A 59 -3.52 -7.87 5.62
C PHE A 59 -4.17 -8.28 6.94
N GLY A 60 -5.46 -8.65 6.93
CA GLY A 60 -6.15 -9.15 8.11
C GLY A 60 -5.63 -10.52 8.58
N PRO A 61 -5.95 -10.93 9.81
CA PRO A 61 -5.64 -12.28 10.29
C PRO A 61 -6.37 -13.32 9.45
N GLY A 62 -5.62 -14.29 8.91
CA GLY A 62 -6.15 -15.44 8.16
C GLY A 62 -6.78 -16.51 9.05
#